data_AF-Q1CWG9-F1
#
_entry.id   AF-Q1CWG9-F1
#
_cell.length_a   1.000
_cell.length_b   1.000
_cell.length_c   1.000
_cell.angle_alpha   90.00
_cell.angle_beta   90.00
_cell.angle_gamma   90.00
#
_symmetry.space_group_name_H-M   'P 1'
#
loop_
_entity.id
_entity.type
_entity.pdbx_description
1 polymer ?
#
loop_
_entity_poly.entity_id
_entity_poly.type
_entity_poly.pdbx_seq_one_letter_code
_entity_poly.pdbx_strand_id
1 'polypeptide(L)'
;MTSLARPARLTWQNGGTFLRVLLTQVLYVAPLFWFMELAQNVAWRWMNGDWGWVFPKSPYHWFSFGSLILWAGCVALLWSLHFFWFYPRRVKVWPRLAIGAGVCWAGEWVGGYVAANVFNHPLQVWPGSPLVYVHYSALFFWVSNCIVYHLLTNDVVDLTPEYDAPPTTTRRAQVA
;
A
#
# COMPACT_ATOMS: atom_id res chain seq x y z
N MET A 1 -11.80 -17.44 -23.78
CA MET A 1 -12.33 -16.06 -23.95
C MET A 1 -12.47 -15.42 -22.57
N THR A 2 -11.45 -14.74 -22.08
CA THR A 2 -11.52 -13.98 -20.82
C THR A 2 -12.35 -12.73 -21.06
N SER A 3 -13.59 -12.73 -20.55
CA SER A 3 -14.35 -11.49 -20.39
C SER A 3 -13.50 -10.55 -19.51
N LEU A 4 -12.93 -9.52 -20.12
CA LEU A 4 -12.22 -8.46 -19.41
C LEU A 4 -13.28 -7.65 -18.67
N ALA A 5 -13.62 -8.07 -17.45
CA ALA A 5 -14.46 -7.29 -16.57
C ALA A 5 -13.93 -5.86 -16.52
N ARG A 6 -14.81 -4.89 -16.80
CA ARG A 6 -14.43 -3.48 -16.90
C ARG A 6 -13.92 -2.99 -15.54
N PRO A 7 -12.88 -2.14 -15.51
CA PRO A 7 -12.47 -1.50 -14.27
C PRO A 7 -13.65 -0.74 -13.67
N ALA A 8 -13.77 -0.72 -12.35
CA ALA A 8 -14.77 0.10 -11.68
C ALA A 8 -14.53 1.56 -12.03
N ARG A 9 -15.61 2.32 -12.25
CA ARG A 9 -15.53 3.77 -12.41
C ARG A 9 -15.93 4.42 -11.09
N LEU A 10 -15.22 5.47 -10.71
CA LEU A 10 -15.67 6.34 -9.64
C LEU A 10 -16.94 7.05 -10.13
N THR A 11 -18.03 6.85 -9.43
CA THR A 11 -19.32 7.51 -9.64
C THR A 11 -19.70 8.23 -8.36
N TRP A 12 -20.62 9.18 -8.45
CA TRP A 12 -21.15 9.87 -7.27
C TRP A 12 -21.70 8.89 -6.22
N GLN A 13 -22.24 7.75 -6.66
CA GLN A 13 -22.83 6.72 -5.81
C GLN A 13 -21.79 5.90 -5.01
N ASN A 14 -20.56 5.76 -5.51
CA ASN A 14 -19.53 4.96 -4.83
C ASN A 14 -18.32 5.79 -4.32
N GLY A 15 -18.24 7.08 -4.67
CA GLY A 15 -17.19 7.97 -4.23
C GLY A 15 -17.18 8.22 -2.72
N GLY A 16 -18.35 8.36 -2.10
CA GLY A 16 -18.47 8.51 -0.65
C GLY A 16 -17.92 7.29 0.11
N THR A 17 -18.27 6.08 -0.35
CA THR A 17 -17.74 4.84 0.21
C THR A 17 -16.23 4.74 0.02
N PHE A 18 -15.74 4.99 -1.20
CA PHE A 18 -14.31 4.97 -1.50
C PHE A 18 -13.51 5.87 -0.56
N LEU A 19 -13.93 7.13 -0.42
CA LEU A 19 -13.25 8.11 0.43
C LEU A 19 -13.33 7.74 1.91
N ARG A 20 -14.49 7.28 2.37
CA ARG A 20 -14.67 6.88 3.77
C ARG A 20 -13.69 5.75 4.15
N VAL A 21 -13.68 4.64 3.40
CA VAL A 21 -12.77 3.53 3.77
C VAL A 21 -11.32 3.89 3.50
N LEU A 22 -11.01 4.70 2.48
CA LEU A 22 -9.66 5.23 2.29
C LEU A 22 -9.19 6.01 3.53
N LEU A 23 -9.99 6.95 4.02
CA LEU A 23 -9.63 7.75 5.20
C LEU A 23 -9.45 6.87 6.43
N THR A 24 -10.34 5.90 6.64
CA THR A 24 -10.18 4.91 7.73
C THR A 24 -8.86 4.14 7.58
N GLN A 25 -8.58 3.59 6.40
CA GLN A 25 -7.34 2.84 6.19
C GLN A 25 -6.10 3.73 6.35
N VAL A 26 -6.10 4.98 5.89
CA VAL A 26 -4.97 5.89 6.10
C VAL A 26 -4.76 6.15 7.59
N LEU A 27 -5.82 6.36 8.37
CA LEU A 27 -5.70 6.65 9.80
C LEU A 27 -5.22 5.45 10.64
N TYR A 28 -5.53 4.21 10.23
CA TYR A 28 -5.14 3.01 10.98
C TYR A 28 -3.93 2.29 10.39
N VAL A 29 -3.91 2.06 9.07
CA VAL A 29 -2.91 1.22 8.41
C VAL A 29 -1.60 1.97 8.16
N ALA A 30 -1.66 3.27 7.81
CA ALA A 30 -0.42 4.02 7.55
C ALA A 30 0.48 4.13 8.81
N PRO A 31 -0.04 4.44 10.02
CA PRO A 31 0.77 4.38 11.23
C PRO A 31 1.32 2.98 11.53
N LEU A 32 0.55 1.92 11.29
CA LEU A 32 1.03 0.55 11.48
C LEU A 32 2.19 0.23 10.54
N PHE A 33 2.11 0.60 9.27
CA PHE A 33 3.21 0.41 8.32
C PHE A 33 4.43 1.25 8.65
N TRP A 34 4.23 2.47 9.15
CA TRP A 34 5.32 3.28 9.66
C TRP A 34 6.02 2.64 10.87
N PHE A 35 5.27 2.04 11.80
CA PHE A 35 5.87 1.25 12.89
C PHE A 35 6.57 -0.01 12.39
N MET A 36 6.06 -0.66 11.34
CA MET A 36 6.74 -1.79 10.71
C MET A 36 8.06 -1.36 10.05
N GLU A 37 8.10 -0.23 9.34
CA GLU A 37 9.32 0.38 8.79
C GLU A 37 10.35 0.61 9.90
N LEU A 38 9.92 1.19 11.02
CA LEU A 38 10.76 1.41 12.19
C LEU A 38 11.35 0.09 12.71
N ALA A 39 10.49 -0.92 12.90
CA ALA A 39 10.89 -2.23 13.41
C ALA A 39 11.85 -2.95 12.45
N GLN A 40 11.60 -2.85 11.14
CA GLN A 40 12.45 -3.43 10.10
C GLN A 40 13.84 -2.78 10.10
N ASN A 41 13.93 -1.45 10.22
CA ASN A 41 15.22 -0.76 10.24
C ASN A 41 16.01 -1.05 11.53
N VAL A 42 15.32 -1.18 12.67
CA VAL A 42 15.94 -1.62 13.95
C VAL A 42 16.45 -3.06 13.85
N ALA A 43 15.65 -3.98 13.31
CA ALA A 43 16.06 -5.36 13.10
C ALA A 43 17.26 -5.46 12.15
N TRP A 44 17.26 -4.68 11.06
CA TRP A 44 18.39 -4.60 10.14
C TRP A 44 19.67 -4.19 10.84
N ARG A 45 19.61 -3.16 11.70
CA ARG A 45 20.77 -2.71 12.48
C ARG A 45 21.30 -3.77 13.42
N TRP A 46 20.43 -4.53 14.08
CA TRP A 46 20.87 -5.63 14.95
C TRP A 46 21.58 -6.74 14.18
N MET A 47 21.17 -7.01 12.94
CA MET A 47 21.77 -8.06 12.12
C MET A 47 23.05 -7.63 11.40
N ASN A 48 23.17 -6.36 11.00
CA ASN A 48 24.22 -5.90 10.09
C ASN A 48 25.15 -4.83 10.70
N GLY A 49 24.84 -4.31 11.89
CA GLY A 49 25.64 -3.28 12.57
C GLY A 49 25.39 -1.84 12.12
N ASP A 50 24.68 -1.63 11.01
CA ASP A 50 24.31 -0.31 10.48
C ASP A 50 22.84 -0.28 10.02
N TRP A 51 22.28 0.89 9.75
CA TRP A 51 20.89 1.06 9.32
C TRP A 51 20.66 0.60 7.87
N GLY A 52 19.52 -0.04 7.62
CA GLY A 52 19.16 -0.53 6.28
C GLY A 52 18.79 0.58 5.31
N TRP A 53 18.24 1.67 5.84
CA TRP A 53 18.03 2.92 5.12
C TRP A 53 18.06 4.11 6.10
N VAL A 54 18.28 5.29 5.53
CA VAL A 54 18.41 6.54 6.28
C VAL A 54 17.51 7.63 5.69
N PHE A 55 17.10 8.56 6.55
CA PHE A 55 16.26 9.72 6.24
C PHE A 55 17.09 10.99 6.42
N PRO A 56 17.71 11.55 5.37
CA PRO A 56 18.75 12.58 5.52
C PRO A 56 18.28 13.89 6.16
N LYS A 57 16.99 14.21 6.05
CA LYS A 57 16.38 15.40 6.67
C LYS A 57 15.79 15.15 8.05
N SER A 58 15.74 13.90 8.51
CA SER A 58 15.25 13.59 9.85
C SER A 58 16.35 13.85 10.89
N PRO A 59 16.05 14.51 12.02
CA PRO A 59 17.02 14.68 13.10
C PRO A 59 17.43 13.34 13.73
N TYR A 60 16.66 12.28 13.51
CA TYR A 60 16.96 10.94 14.01
C TYR A 60 17.77 10.12 13.01
N HIS A 61 17.82 10.49 11.73
CA HIS A 61 18.47 9.78 10.63
C HIS A 61 17.95 8.36 10.31
N TRP A 62 17.51 7.57 11.29
CA TRP A 62 17.08 6.17 11.10
C TRP A 62 15.57 5.97 11.04
N PHE A 63 14.79 7.01 11.38
CA PHE A 63 13.34 7.06 11.15
C PHE A 63 12.92 8.49 10.82
N SER A 64 11.72 8.67 10.26
CA SER A 64 11.18 10.00 9.97
C SER A 64 9.66 10.01 10.13
N PHE A 65 9.10 10.96 10.87
CA PHE A 65 7.65 11.18 10.81
C PHE A 65 7.18 11.62 9.41
N GLY A 66 8.07 12.21 8.60
CA GLY A 66 7.78 12.55 7.22
C GLY A 66 7.46 11.34 6.34
N SER A 67 7.97 10.15 6.65
CA SER A 67 7.64 8.93 5.90
C SER A 67 6.19 8.48 6.11
N LEU A 68 5.48 8.96 7.14
CA LEU A 68 4.03 8.70 7.27
C LEU A 68 3.24 9.16 6.05
N ILE A 69 3.66 10.25 5.39
CA ILE A 69 3.01 10.74 4.17
C ILE A 69 3.20 9.73 3.02
N LEU A 70 4.38 9.11 2.92
CA LEU A 70 4.64 8.04 1.95
C LEU A 70 3.77 6.81 2.24
N TRP A 71 3.65 6.43 3.51
CA TRP A 71 2.79 5.31 3.92
C TRP A 71 1.31 5.59 3.65
N ALA A 72 0.84 6.81 3.90
CA ALA A 72 -0.53 7.22 3.54
C ALA A 72 -0.75 7.14 2.01
N GLY A 73 0.23 7.59 1.22
CA GLY A 73 0.22 7.46 -0.24
C GLY A 73 0.20 6.00 -0.70
N CYS A 74 0.97 5.13 -0.04
CA CYS A 74 0.98 3.69 -0.30
C CYS A 74 -0.38 3.04 -0.02
N VAL A 75 -0.99 3.34 1.14
CA VAL A 75 -2.32 2.84 1.50
C VAL A 75 -3.35 3.32 0.46
N ALA A 76 -3.28 4.58 0.04
CA ALA A 76 -4.15 5.11 -1.01
C ALA A 76 -3.96 4.39 -2.36
N LEU A 77 -2.72 4.07 -2.72
CA LEU A 77 -2.39 3.33 -3.93
C LEU A 77 -2.93 1.89 -3.89
N LEU A 78 -2.72 1.18 -2.77
CA LEU A 78 -3.21 -0.19 -2.58
C LEU A 78 -4.75 -0.24 -2.59
N TRP A 79 -5.41 0.71 -1.92
CA TRP A 79 -6.86 0.80 -1.94
C TRP A 79 -7.39 1.11 -3.34
N SER A 80 -6.74 2.02 -4.06
CA SER A 80 -7.11 2.36 -5.45
C SER A 80 -6.95 1.15 -6.38
N LEU A 81 -5.84 0.40 -6.27
CA LEU A 81 -5.64 -0.84 -7.00
C LEU A 81 -6.73 -1.86 -6.67
N HIS A 82 -7.05 -2.01 -5.38
CA HIS A 82 -8.10 -2.91 -4.94
C HIS A 82 -9.46 -2.54 -5.55
N PHE A 83 -9.91 -1.31 -5.33
CA PHE A 83 -11.23 -0.82 -5.70
C PHE A 83 -11.43 -0.74 -7.21
N PHE A 84 -10.48 -0.18 -7.95
CA PHE A 84 -10.63 0.04 -9.40
C PHE A 84 -10.25 -1.16 -10.24
N TRP A 85 -9.36 -2.04 -9.76
CA TRP A 85 -8.81 -3.12 -10.57
C TRP A 85 -9.02 -4.51 -9.98
N PHE A 86 -8.51 -4.79 -8.78
CA PHE A 86 -8.47 -6.17 -8.27
C PHE A 86 -9.87 -6.73 -8.03
N TYR A 87 -10.76 -5.94 -7.44
CA TYR A 87 -12.09 -6.41 -7.19
C TYR A 87 -12.94 -6.60 -8.45
N PRO A 88 -13.08 -5.62 -9.36
CA PRO A 88 -13.92 -5.79 -10.54
C PRO A 88 -13.50 -7.00 -11.38
N ARG A 89 -12.21 -7.36 -11.34
CA ARG A 89 -11.64 -8.50 -12.07
C ARG A 89 -11.46 -9.76 -11.22
N ARG A 90 -11.87 -9.76 -9.95
CA ARG A 90 -11.74 -10.90 -9.02
C ARG A 90 -10.34 -11.51 -9.03
N VAL A 91 -9.32 -10.64 -8.97
CA VAL A 91 -7.92 -11.08 -9.00
C VAL A 91 -7.63 -11.89 -7.73
N LYS A 92 -7.05 -13.08 -7.90
CA LYS A 92 -6.69 -13.99 -6.79
C LYS A 92 -5.66 -13.36 -5.85
N VAL A 93 -5.60 -13.83 -4.61
CA VAL A 93 -4.74 -13.29 -3.56
C VAL A 93 -3.27 -13.15 -3.97
N TRP A 94 -2.61 -14.22 -4.42
CA TRP A 94 -1.19 -14.20 -4.74
C TRP A 94 -0.82 -13.22 -5.86
N PRO A 95 -1.55 -13.18 -7.00
CA PRO A 95 -1.35 -12.11 -7.99
C PRO A 95 -1.56 -10.70 -7.44
N ARG A 96 -2.55 -10.46 -6.57
CA ARG A 96 -2.75 -9.13 -5.96
C ARG A 96 -1.53 -8.73 -5.12
N LEU A 97 -1.00 -9.66 -4.32
CA LEU A 97 0.18 -9.42 -3.48
C LEU A 97 1.42 -9.12 -4.34
N ALA A 98 1.66 -9.88 -5.40
CA ALA A 98 2.78 -9.66 -6.31
C ALA A 98 2.68 -8.31 -7.04
N ILE A 99 1.50 -7.98 -7.57
CA ILE A 99 1.27 -6.70 -8.26
C ILE A 99 1.39 -5.53 -7.27
N GLY A 100 0.75 -5.64 -6.10
CA GLY A 100 0.82 -4.62 -5.06
C GLY A 100 2.25 -4.35 -4.62
N ALA A 101 3.02 -5.40 -4.34
CA ALA A 101 4.41 -5.27 -3.93
C ALA A 101 5.27 -4.61 -5.03
N GLY A 102 5.12 -5.04 -6.28
CA GLY A 102 5.85 -4.45 -7.40
C GLY A 102 5.49 -2.98 -7.64
N VAL A 103 4.20 -2.63 -7.54
CA VAL A 103 3.73 -1.24 -7.70
C VAL A 103 4.20 -0.35 -6.56
N CYS A 104 4.15 -0.83 -5.31
CA CYS A 104 4.64 -0.06 -4.16
C CYS A 104 6.16 0.11 -4.17
N TRP A 105 6.90 -0.93 -4.55
CA TRP A 105 8.35 -0.86 -4.74
C TRP A 105 8.73 0.17 -5.81
N ALA A 106 8.06 0.15 -6.96
CA ALA A 106 8.27 1.15 -8.00
C ALA A 106 7.86 2.56 -7.52
N GLY A 107 6.77 2.66 -6.75
CA GLY A 107 6.30 3.89 -6.14
C GLY A 107 7.28 4.49 -5.13
N GLU A 108 7.96 3.67 -4.32
CA GLU A 108 9.01 4.11 -3.41
C GLU A 108 10.18 4.73 -4.19
N TRP A 109 10.63 4.06 -5.26
CA TRP A 109 11.68 4.61 -6.11
C TRP A 109 11.27 5.93 -6.76
N VAL A 110 10.08 5.99 -7.36
CA VAL A 110 9.55 7.21 -8.00
C VAL A 110 9.40 8.33 -6.96
N GLY A 111 8.87 8.03 -5.78
CA GLY A 111 8.72 8.99 -4.68
C GLY A 111 10.07 9.54 -4.22
N GLY A 112 11.08 8.68 -4.07
CA GLY A 112 12.44 9.10 -3.75
C GLY A 112 13.11 9.92 -4.86
N TYR A 113 12.91 9.55 -6.13
CA TYR A 113 13.40 10.31 -7.28
C TYR A 113 12.77 11.70 -7.35
N VAL A 114 11.45 11.79 -7.22
CA VAL A 114 10.72 13.07 -7.19
C VAL A 114 11.17 13.91 -6.01
N ALA A 115 11.32 13.32 -4.82
CA ALA A 115 11.87 14.00 -3.65
C ALA A 115 13.22 14.66 -3.94
N ALA A 116 14.16 13.88 -4.46
CA ALA A 116 15.50 14.35 -4.74
C ALA A 116 15.54 15.46 -5.80
N ASN A 117 14.75 15.33 -6.88
CA ASN A 117 14.84 16.25 -8.03
C ASN A 117 13.93 17.49 -7.90
N VAL A 118 12.80 17.38 -7.19
CA VAL A 118 11.84 18.49 -7.04
C VAL A 118 12.06 19.24 -5.73
N PHE A 119 12.36 18.53 -4.66
CA PHE A 119 12.53 19.13 -3.33
C PHE A 119 14.01 19.30 -2.94
N ASN A 120 14.94 18.96 -3.85
CA ASN A 120 16.39 19.04 -3.67
C ASN A 120 16.93 18.22 -2.47
N HIS A 121 16.17 17.23 -2.01
CA HIS A 121 16.63 16.28 -1.00
C HIS A 121 15.91 14.93 -1.12
N PRO A 122 16.61 13.80 -0.96
CA PRO A 122 15.94 12.50 -0.90
C PRO A 122 15.06 12.39 0.35
N LEU A 123 13.93 11.70 0.23
CA LEU A 123 13.11 11.32 1.38
C LEU A 123 13.80 10.22 2.20
N GLN A 124 14.29 9.20 1.49
CA GLN A 124 14.95 8.04 2.04
C GLN A 124 16.10 7.63 1.11
N VAL A 125 17.17 7.12 1.70
CA VAL A 125 18.32 6.58 1.00
C VAL A 125 18.63 5.21 1.54
N TRP A 126 18.84 4.25 0.64
CA TRP A 126 19.30 2.90 0.94
C TRP A 126 20.82 2.83 0.71
N PRO A 127 21.64 2.79 1.79
CA PRO A 127 23.08 2.69 1.65
C PRO A 127 23.50 1.48 0.80
N GLY A 128 24.42 1.70 -0.13
CA GLY A 128 24.91 0.64 -1.02
C GLY A 128 23.92 0.18 -2.10
N SER A 129 22.71 0.77 -2.18
CA SER A 129 21.76 0.43 -3.23
C SER A 129 22.15 1.04 -4.58
N PRO A 130 22.13 0.27 -5.69
CA PRO A 130 22.35 0.82 -7.03
C PRO A 130 21.25 1.80 -7.45
N LEU A 131 20.06 1.71 -6.84
CA LEU A 131 18.92 2.56 -7.16
C LEU A 131 18.77 3.74 -6.21
N VAL A 132 19.64 3.86 -5.20
CA VAL A 132 19.72 4.91 -4.16
C VAL A 132 18.47 5.02 -3.26
N TYR A 133 17.27 5.13 -3.82
CA TYR A 133 16.03 5.39 -3.11
C TYR A 133 15.28 4.15 -2.64
N VAL A 134 15.56 3.00 -3.26
CA VAL A 134 15.01 1.69 -2.86
C VAL A 134 16.06 0.63 -3.16
N HIS A 135 16.05 -0.51 -2.47
CA HIS A 135 16.86 -1.67 -2.84
C HIS A 135 15.99 -2.81 -3.38
N TYR A 136 16.55 -3.77 -4.11
CA TYR A 136 15.77 -4.95 -4.58
C TYR A 136 15.27 -5.80 -3.40
N SER A 137 16.01 -5.85 -2.29
CA SER A 137 15.57 -6.52 -1.06
C SER A 137 14.30 -5.90 -0.48
N ALA A 138 13.98 -4.64 -0.80
CA ALA A 138 12.74 -4.01 -0.37
C ALA A 138 11.49 -4.74 -0.91
N LEU A 139 11.60 -5.50 -2.01
CA LEU A 139 10.49 -6.34 -2.49
C LEU A 139 10.01 -7.32 -1.42
N PHE A 140 10.92 -7.88 -0.60
CA PHE A 140 10.55 -8.76 0.49
C PHE A 140 9.71 -8.03 1.56
N PHE A 141 10.11 -6.81 1.92
CA PHE A 141 9.35 -5.97 2.84
C PHE A 141 8.01 -5.54 2.24
N TRP A 142 7.97 -5.21 0.96
CA TRP A 142 6.74 -4.85 0.26
C TRP A 142 5.75 -6.01 0.16
N VAL A 143 6.22 -7.23 -0.12
CA VAL A 143 5.35 -8.42 -0.06
C VAL A 143 4.78 -8.61 1.34
N SER A 144 5.61 -8.45 2.38
CA SER A 144 5.18 -8.54 3.77
C SER A 144 4.13 -7.47 4.12
N ASN A 145 4.36 -6.23 3.70
CA ASN A 145 3.41 -5.13 3.87
C ASN A 145 2.10 -5.39 3.14
N CYS A 146 2.14 -5.95 1.93
CA CYS A 146 0.93 -6.32 1.19
C CYS A 146 0.16 -7.47 1.85
N ILE A 147 0.85 -8.43 2.48
CA ILE A 147 0.21 -9.50 3.27
C ILE A 147 -0.49 -8.86 4.48
N VAL A 148 0.21 -8.02 5.25
CA VAL A 148 -0.38 -7.33 6.40
C VAL A 148 -1.54 -6.43 5.96
N TYR A 149 -1.40 -5.70 4.86
CA TYR A 149 -2.49 -4.92 4.26
C TYR A 149 -3.70 -5.79 4.00
N HIS A 150 -3.50 -6.93 3.33
CA HIS A 150 -4.57 -7.86 2.98
C HIS A 150 -5.29 -8.37 4.22
N LEU A 151 -4.53 -8.83 5.23
CA LEU A 151 -5.08 -9.33 6.49
C LEU A 151 -5.87 -8.23 7.22
N LEU A 152 -5.31 -7.01 7.34
CA LEU A 152 -5.96 -5.91 8.06
C LEU A 152 -7.20 -5.37 7.35
N THR A 153 -7.26 -5.44 6.02
CA THR A 153 -8.34 -4.81 5.25
C THR A 153 -9.39 -5.78 4.73
N ASN A 154 -9.12 -7.09 4.69
CA ASN A 154 -10.06 -8.09 4.19
C ASN A 154 -10.37 -9.20 5.22
N ASP A 155 -9.45 -9.55 6.14
CA ASP A 155 -9.64 -10.71 7.02
C ASP A 155 -9.90 -10.36 8.50
N VAL A 156 -9.33 -9.27 9.04
CA VAL A 156 -9.32 -8.97 10.48
C VAL A 156 -10.18 -7.77 10.86
N VAL A 157 -10.14 -6.71 10.06
CA VAL A 157 -10.99 -5.55 10.26
C VAL A 157 -11.99 -5.59 9.12
N ASP A 158 -13.23 -5.96 9.44
CA ASP A 158 -14.40 -6.01 8.56
C ASP A 158 -14.76 -4.58 8.06
N LEU A 159 -13.82 -3.95 7.35
CA LEU A 159 -13.91 -2.61 6.76
C LEU A 159 -14.42 -2.68 5.31
N THR A 160 -14.64 -3.89 4.79
CA THR A 160 -15.27 -4.19 3.51
C THR A 160 -16.77 -4.39 3.74
N PRO A 161 -17.66 -3.43 3.37
CA PRO A 161 -19.10 -3.64 3.51
C PRO A 161 -19.59 -4.73 2.55
N GLU A 162 -20.05 -5.90 3.05
CA GLU A 162 -20.73 -7.02 2.33
C GLU A 162 -20.16 -7.40 0.94
N TYR A 163 -18.95 -7.01 0.64
CA TYR A 163 -18.42 -6.94 -0.72
C TYR A 163 -17.85 -8.28 -1.20
N ASP A 164 -17.42 -9.10 -0.24
CA ASP A 164 -17.04 -10.49 -0.43
C ASP A 164 -18.25 -11.43 -0.49
N ALA A 165 -19.47 -10.93 -0.27
CA ALA A 165 -20.67 -11.71 -0.55
C ALA A 165 -20.79 -11.88 -2.09
N PRO A 166 -20.97 -13.11 -2.60
CA PRO A 166 -21.39 -13.28 -3.98
C PRO A 166 -22.65 -12.43 -4.21
N PRO A 167 -22.81 -11.82 -5.41
CA PRO A 167 -23.89 -10.87 -5.66
C PRO A 167 -25.21 -11.49 -5.22
N THR A 168 -25.92 -10.81 -4.31
CA THR A 168 -27.18 -11.30 -3.76
C THR A 168 -28.15 -11.56 -4.91
N THR A 169 -28.31 -12.82 -5.29
CA THR A 169 -29.36 -13.29 -6.20
C THR A 169 -30.70 -13.24 -5.49
N THR A 170 -31.17 -12.08 -5.02
CA THR A 170 -32.56 -11.94 -4.54
C THR A 170 -33.01 -10.50 -4.35
N ARG A 171 -33.51 -9.86 -5.42
CA ARG A 171 -34.83 -9.18 -5.39
C ARG A 171 -35.37 -8.95 -6.81
N ARG A 172 -35.58 -10.05 -7.54
CA ARG A 172 -36.58 -10.13 -8.61
C ARG A 172 -37.66 -11.12 -8.18
N ALA A 173 -38.42 -10.74 -7.16
CA ALA A 173 -39.65 -11.41 -6.75
C ALA A 173 -40.47 -10.49 -5.83
N GLN A 174 -40.84 -9.31 -6.33
CA GLN A 174 -42.02 -8.59 -5.86
C GLN A 174 -42.68 -7.94 -7.09
N VAL A 175 -43.10 -8.80 -8.01
CA VAL A 175 -44.23 -8.53 -8.91
C VAL A 175 -45.02 -9.83 -8.97
N ALA A 176 -46.01 -9.92 -8.08
CA ALA A 176 -47.25 -10.67 -8.21
C ALA A 176 -48.13 -10.26 -7.02
#